data_AF-A0A413UUM9-F1
#
_entry.id   AF-A0A413UUM9-F1
#
_cell.length_a   1.000
_cell.length_b   1.000
_cell.length_c   1.000
_cell.angle_alpha   90.00
_cell.angle_beta   90.00
_cell.angle_gamma   90.00
#
_symmetry.space_group_name_H-M   'P 1'
#
loop_
_entity.id
_entity.type
_entity.pdbx_description
1 polymer ?
#
loop_
_entity_poly.entity_id
_entity_poly.type
_entity_poly.pdbx_seq_one_letter_code
_entity_poly.pdbx_strand_id
1 'polypeptide(L)'
;MKRLDYKLEGDLLIKAFPKHRIDERRELLIILLEAIRYIFIADKIEEKDKATDRLVLYIDDMQRLFFFSENKYYSIMLPFTMKIDNDVVTFYYCGINIDAELVSNFISILNSDLYNSQSCWDFMTPIYELETKNVNFWKIFSYLLSCDLGYLRFDYDEKGFLDAQKRGTPHIHPKHHLDINFSNSSTFKSGLIKKISQQEFIDIVDNKKKRWFLKDER
;
A
#
# COMPACT_ATOMS: atom_id res chain seq x y z
N MET A 1 1.12 -4.65 -19.69
CA MET A 1 1.95 -4.53 -18.47
C MET A 1 2.77 -3.23 -18.52
N LYS A 2 2.59 -2.37 -17.52
CA LYS A 2 3.42 -1.20 -17.24
C LYS A 2 3.97 -1.36 -15.82
N ARG A 3 5.29 -1.31 -15.68
CA ARG A 3 6.00 -1.38 -14.40
C ARG A 3 6.86 -0.14 -14.28
N LEU A 4 6.74 0.58 -13.17
CA LEU A 4 7.57 1.74 -12.85
C LEU A 4 8.19 1.50 -11.48
N ASP A 5 9.50 1.64 -11.40
CA ASP A 5 10.25 1.44 -10.18
C ASP A 5 10.84 2.78 -9.74
N TYR A 6 10.76 3.05 -8.44
CA TYR A 6 11.30 4.24 -7.80
C TYR A 6 12.14 3.79 -6.61
N LYS A 7 13.24 4.49 -6.35
CA LYS A 7 13.95 4.35 -5.08
C LYS A 7 13.03 4.88 -3.99
N LEU A 8 12.87 4.17 -2.88
CA LEU A 8 12.03 4.62 -1.77
C LEU A 8 12.91 5.26 -0.70
N GLU A 9 12.72 6.54 -0.46
CA GLU A 9 13.55 7.31 0.47
C GLU A 9 12.78 8.46 1.15
N GLY A 10 13.42 9.11 2.11
CA GLY A 10 12.86 10.25 2.83
C GLY A 10 11.64 9.90 3.68
N ASP A 11 10.68 10.84 3.73
CA ASP A 11 9.50 10.75 4.58
C ASP A 11 8.57 9.58 4.19
N LEU A 12 8.45 9.27 2.90
CA LEU A 12 7.62 8.14 2.44
C LEU A 12 8.18 6.80 2.94
N LEU A 13 9.51 6.63 2.98
CA LEU A 13 10.12 5.41 3.52
C LEU A 13 9.74 5.21 5.00
N ILE A 14 9.80 6.28 5.79
CA ILE A 14 9.48 6.26 7.23
C ILE A 14 8.00 5.95 7.44
N LYS A 15 7.11 6.56 6.64
CA LYS A 15 5.66 6.32 6.68
C LYS A 15 5.28 4.92 6.20
N ALA A 16 5.96 4.40 5.18
CA ALA A 16 5.70 3.07 4.64
C ALA A 16 6.17 1.95 5.59
N PHE A 17 7.28 2.18 6.30
CA PHE A 17 7.86 1.22 7.23
C PHE A 17 8.04 1.82 8.63
N PRO A 18 6.93 2.17 9.32
CA PRO A 18 7.02 2.74 10.65
C PRO A 18 7.44 1.66 11.66
N LYS A 19 7.83 2.10 12.86
CA LYS A 19 8.23 1.19 13.94
C LYS A 19 7.04 0.42 14.53
N HIS A 20 5.84 1.00 14.47
CA HIS A 20 4.60 0.33 14.87
C HIS A 20 4.00 -0.47 13.71
N ARG A 21 2.99 -1.28 14.02
CA ARG A 21 2.26 -2.02 13.00
C ARG A 21 1.23 -1.08 12.35
N ILE A 22 1.21 -1.03 11.02
CA ILE A 22 0.11 -0.43 10.27
C ILE A 22 -1.12 -1.34 10.38
N ASP A 23 -2.12 -0.92 11.14
CA ASP A 23 -3.40 -1.64 11.31
C ASP A 23 -4.64 -0.73 11.20
N GLU A 24 -4.44 0.58 10.98
CA GLU A 24 -5.52 1.52 10.67
C GLU A 24 -5.67 1.77 9.16
N ARG A 25 -6.91 1.78 8.68
CA ARG A 25 -7.22 2.11 7.27
C ARG A 25 -6.73 3.51 6.92
N ARG A 26 -6.93 4.47 7.84
CA ARG A 26 -6.52 5.87 7.68
C ARG A 26 -5.03 5.98 7.35
N GLU A 27 -4.19 5.27 8.10
CA GLU A 27 -2.73 5.26 7.88
C GLU A 27 -2.38 4.70 6.50
N LEU A 28 -3.00 3.59 6.07
CA LEU A 28 -2.79 3.05 4.73
C LEU A 28 -3.23 4.01 3.62
N LEU A 29 -4.34 4.74 3.80
CA LEU A 29 -4.79 5.74 2.84
C LEU A 29 -3.80 6.90 2.74
N ILE A 30 -3.24 7.35 3.87
CA ILE A 30 -2.20 8.38 3.89
C ILE A 30 -0.96 7.88 3.14
N ILE A 31 -0.47 6.67 3.43
CA ILE A 31 0.69 6.07 2.74
C ILE A 31 0.43 5.97 1.22
N LEU A 32 -0.78 5.57 0.81
CA LEU A 32 -1.17 5.48 -0.59
C LEU A 32 -1.13 6.85 -1.29
N LEU A 33 -1.70 7.88 -0.67
CA LEU A 33 -1.72 9.24 -1.19
C LEU A 33 -0.33 9.86 -1.24
N GLU A 34 0.48 9.59 -0.22
CA GLU A 34 1.88 10.01 -0.16
C GLU A 34 2.71 9.34 -1.24
N ALA A 35 2.46 8.06 -1.54
CA ALA A 35 3.10 7.36 -2.65
C ALA A 35 2.69 7.95 -4.01
N ILE A 36 1.42 8.32 -4.20
CA ILE A 36 0.96 9.04 -5.41
C ILE A 36 1.70 10.38 -5.55
N ARG A 37 1.79 11.16 -4.47
CA ARG A 37 2.50 12.43 -4.44
C ARG A 37 4.00 12.26 -4.76
N TYR A 38 4.60 11.21 -4.20
CA TYR A 38 5.99 10.84 -4.47
C TYR A 38 6.21 10.51 -5.95
N ILE A 39 5.30 9.75 -6.57
CA ILE A 39 5.36 9.38 -7.99
C ILE A 39 5.28 10.60 -8.92
N PHE A 40 4.60 11.68 -8.52
CA PHE A 40 4.55 12.91 -9.33
C PHE A 40 5.92 13.59 -9.49
N ILE A 41 6.83 13.39 -8.55
CA ILE A 41 8.09 14.15 -8.48
C ILE A 41 9.34 13.29 -8.56
N ALA A 42 9.26 12.01 -8.22
CA ALA A 42 10.41 11.13 -8.14
C ALA A 42 10.87 10.64 -9.51
N ASP A 43 12.19 10.57 -9.67
CA ASP A 43 12.80 9.96 -10.84
C ASP A 43 12.62 8.44 -10.80
N LYS A 44 12.32 7.86 -11.97
CA LYS A 44 12.26 6.41 -12.15
C LYS A 44 13.67 5.85 -12.10
N ILE A 45 13.81 4.67 -11.50
CA ILE A 45 15.04 3.87 -11.54
C ILE A 45 14.89 2.69 -12.50
N GLU A 46 16.00 2.15 -13.00
CA GLU A 46 15.94 0.97 -13.86
C GLU A 46 15.58 -0.27 -13.01
N GLU A 47 14.84 -1.24 -13.57
CA GLU A 47 14.41 -2.43 -12.81
C GLU A 47 15.59 -3.21 -12.21
N LYS A 48 16.72 -3.21 -12.92
CA LYS A 48 18.00 -3.85 -12.54
C LYS A 48 18.73 -3.11 -11.40
N ASP A 49 18.30 -1.91 -11.03
CA ASP A 49 18.85 -1.21 -9.87
C ASP A 49 18.54 -2.03 -8.60
N LYS A 50 19.60 -2.41 -7.89
CA LYS A 50 19.54 -3.25 -6.69
C LYS A 50 19.17 -2.44 -5.43
N ALA A 51 18.35 -1.40 -5.58
CA ALA A 51 17.88 -0.63 -4.43
C ALA A 51 17.11 -1.57 -3.49
N THR A 52 17.53 -1.62 -2.22
CA THR A 52 16.87 -2.41 -1.19
C THR A 52 15.46 -1.87 -0.94
N ASP A 53 15.37 -0.55 -0.77
CA ASP A 53 14.12 0.15 -0.53
C ASP A 53 13.54 0.68 -1.84
N ARG A 54 12.38 0.17 -2.23
CA ARG A 54 11.76 0.45 -3.53
C ARG A 54 10.26 0.66 -3.41
N LEU A 55 9.75 1.58 -4.20
CA LEU A 55 8.34 1.71 -4.54
C LEU A 55 8.16 1.22 -5.97
N VAL A 56 7.29 0.23 -6.18
CA VAL A 56 7.01 -0.30 -7.51
C VAL A 56 5.52 -0.12 -7.81
N LEU A 57 5.24 0.60 -8.88
CA LEU A 57 3.91 0.71 -9.45
C LEU A 57 3.78 -0.31 -10.58
N TYR A 58 2.84 -1.23 -10.43
CA TYR A 58 2.60 -2.29 -11.40
C TYR A 58 1.16 -2.25 -11.90
N ILE A 59 0.99 -2.03 -13.21
CA ILE A 59 -0.29 -1.92 -13.90
C ILE A 59 -0.36 -2.95 -15.03
N ASP A 60 -1.21 -3.94 -14.88
CA ASP A 60 -1.60 -4.89 -15.93
C ASP A 60 -3.06 -5.33 -15.66
N ASP A 61 -3.33 -6.63 -15.44
CA ASP A 61 -4.63 -7.09 -14.93
C ASP A 61 -4.80 -6.74 -13.44
N MET A 62 -3.70 -6.42 -12.77
CA MET A 62 -3.67 -5.85 -11.42
C MET A 62 -3.17 -4.41 -11.48
N GLN A 63 -3.60 -3.61 -10.51
CA GLN A 63 -3.19 -2.23 -10.36
C GLN A 63 -2.79 -2.00 -8.90
N ARG A 64 -1.48 -2.04 -8.63
CA ARG A 64 -0.93 -2.13 -7.28
C ARG A 64 0.33 -1.30 -7.09
N LEU A 65 0.48 -0.80 -5.87
CA LEU A 65 1.73 -0.28 -5.33
C LEU A 65 2.36 -1.38 -4.47
N PHE A 66 3.66 -1.60 -4.65
CA PHE A 66 4.48 -2.47 -3.83
C PHE A 66 5.55 -1.63 -3.13
N PHE A 67 5.68 -1.83 -1.83
CA PHE A 67 6.68 -1.21 -0.99
C PHE A 67 7.62 -2.31 -0.54
N PHE A 68 8.90 -2.14 -0.83
CA PHE A 68 9.94 -3.08 -0.47
C PHE A 68 10.94 -2.44 0.48
N SER A 69 11.34 -3.20 1.50
CA SER A 69 12.51 -2.96 2.34
C SER A 69 13.13 -4.32 2.71
N GLU A 70 14.37 -4.37 3.20
CA GLU A 70 15.19 -5.59 3.30
C GLU A 70 14.46 -6.84 3.83
N ASN A 71 13.68 -6.65 4.89
CA ASN A 71 13.03 -7.73 5.64
C ASN A 71 11.51 -7.65 5.64
N LYS A 72 10.92 -6.66 4.96
CA LYS A 72 9.47 -6.44 4.97
C LYS A 72 9.02 -5.91 3.62
N TYR A 73 7.99 -6.55 3.06
CA TYR A 73 7.36 -6.13 1.81
C TYR A 73 5.87 -5.98 2.07
N TYR A 74 5.22 -5.01 1.45
CA TYR A 74 3.77 -5.05 1.38
C TYR A 74 3.26 -4.42 0.10
N SER A 75 2.01 -4.72 -0.24
CA SER A 75 1.33 -4.15 -1.39
C SER A 75 -0.08 -3.75 -1.06
N ILE A 76 -0.54 -2.72 -1.75
CA ILE A 76 -1.91 -2.21 -1.71
C ILE A 76 -2.40 -1.94 -3.13
N MET A 77 -3.70 -2.09 -3.32
CA MET A 77 -4.40 -1.73 -4.54
C MET A 77 -4.29 -0.22 -4.78
N LEU A 78 -3.99 0.19 -6.01
CA LEU A 78 -4.02 1.60 -6.42
C LEU A 78 -5.43 1.93 -6.93
N PRO A 79 -6.20 2.84 -6.31
CA PRO A 79 -7.59 3.12 -6.69
C PRO A 79 -7.75 3.94 -7.97
N PHE A 80 -6.67 4.44 -8.58
CA PHE A 80 -6.75 5.40 -9.69
C PHE A 80 -6.10 4.91 -10.96
N THR A 81 -6.79 5.05 -12.09
CA THR A 81 -6.26 4.71 -13.41
C THR A 81 -5.00 5.54 -13.69
N MET A 82 -3.90 4.87 -14.00
CA MET A 82 -2.64 5.52 -14.37
C MET A 82 -2.53 5.70 -15.88
N LYS A 83 -2.10 6.90 -16.30
CA LYS A 83 -1.63 7.19 -17.65
C LYS A 83 -0.18 7.65 -17.62
N ILE A 84 0.55 7.34 -18.69
CA ILE A 84 1.92 7.80 -18.89
C ILE A 84 1.92 8.48 -20.26
N ASP A 85 2.36 9.74 -20.29
CA ASP A 85 2.52 10.52 -21.51
C ASP A 85 3.84 11.30 -21.41
N ASN A 86 4.72 11.16 -22.40
CA ASN A 86 6.07 11.75 -22.40
C ASN A 86 6.81 11.60 -21.05
N ASP A 87 6.82 10.36 -20.54
CA ASP A 87 7.36 9.98 -19.22
C ASP A 87 6.66 10.55 -17.98
N VAL A 88 5.70 11.46 -18.13
CA VAL A 88 4.91 12.02 -17.03
C VAL A 88 3.82 11.04 -16.62
N VAL A 89 3.79 10.70 -15.34
CA VAL A 89 2.75 9.84 -14.75
C VAL A 89 1.60 10.70 -14.25
N THR A 90 0.38 10.37 -14.67
CA THR A 90 -0.85 11.05 -14.25
C THR A 90 -1.89 10.02 -13.78
N PHE A 91 -2.66 10.38 -12.76
CA PHE A 91 -3.70 9.52 -12.19
C PHE A 91 -5.08 10.09 -12.48
N TYR A 92 -6.06 9.19 -12.68
CA TYR A 92 -7.43 9.54 -12.97
C TYR A 92 -8.42 8.66 -12.22
N TYR A 93 -9.57 9.24 -11.86
CA TYR A 93 -10.74 8.50 -11.39
C TYR A 93 -11.97 8.91 -12.18
N CYS A 94 -12.64 7.97 -12.86
CA CYS A 94 -13.79 8.25 -13.73
C CYS A 94 -13.56 9.42 -14.70
N GLY A 95 -12.36 9.52 -15.28
CA GLY A 95 -11.98 10.60 -16.21
C GLY A 95 -11.55 11.92 -15.56
N ILE A 96 -11.65 12.05 -14.24
CA ILE A 96 -11.22 13.24 -13.49
C ILE A 96 -9.74 13.08 -13.13
N ASN A 97 -8.93 14.11 -13.41
CA ASN A 97 -7.51 14.12 -13.05
C ASN A 97 -7.35 14.21 -11.53
N ILE A 98 -6.45 13.39 -10.99
CA ILE A 98 -6.02 13.44 -9.60
C ILE A 98 -4.70 14.19 -9.57
N ASP A 99 -4.73 15.46 -9.20
CA ASP A 99 -3.56 16.33 -9.11
C ASP A 99 -2.99 16.39 -7.69
N ALA A 100 -1.87 17.11 -7.54
CA ALA A 100 -1.21 17.28 -6.25
C ALA A 100 -2.06 18.07 -5.23
N GLU A 101 -2.94 18.96 -5.69
CA GLU A 101 -3.82 19.73 -4.80
C GLU A 101 -4.89 18.82 -4.18
N LEU A 102 -5.59 18.02 -5.00
CA LEU A 102 -6.55 17.03 -4.54
C LEU A 102 -5.93 16.05 -3.56
N VAL A 103 -4.75 15.51 -3.89
CA VAL A 103 -4.02 14.59 -3.01
C VAL A 103 -3.68 15.27 -1.68
N SER A 104 -3.22 16.51 -1.69
CA SER A 104 -2.89 17.27 -0.48
C SER A 104 -4.13 17.55 0.38
N ASN A 105 -5.26 17.88 -0.24
CA ASN A 105 -6.53 18.07 0.45
C ASN A 105 -7.03 16.77 1.10
N PHE A 106 -6.92 15.62 0.42
CA PHE A 106 -7.25 14.31 1.01
C PHE A 106 -6.37 13.99 2.22
N ILE A 107 -5.04 14.18 2.09
CA ILE A 107 -4.10 13.99 3.20
C ILE A 107 -4.43 14.93 4.37
N SER A 108 -4.82 16.18 4.11
CA SER A 108 -5.19 17.15 5.14
C SER A 108 -6.42 16.70 5.95
N ILE A 109 -7.46 16.19 5.29
CA ILE A 109 -8.64 15.65 5.98
C ILE A 109 -8.26 14.41 6.80
N LEU A 110 -7.49 13.48 6.23
CA LEU A 110 -7.09 12.25 6.91
C LEU A 110 -6.19 12.51 8.13
N ASN A 111 -5.35 13.55 8.09
CA ASN A 111 -4.51 13.95 9.22
C ASN A 111 -5.21 14.86 10.22
N SER A 112 -6.43 15.31 9.93
CA SER A 112 -7.19 16.18 10.83
C SER A 112 -7.67 15.41 12.06
N ASP A 113 -7.61 16.03 13.24
CA ASP A 113 -8.22 15.50 14.47
C ASP A 113 -9.73 15.30 14.32
N LEU A 114 -10.36 16.04 13.40
CA LEU A 114 -11.80 15.94 13.09
C LEU A 114 -12.16 14.59 12.45
N TYR A 115 -11.20 13.85 11.87
CA TYR A 115 -11.43 12.51 11.33
C TYR A 115 -11.98 11.54 12.38
N ASN A 116 -11.55 11.71 13.64
CA ASN A 116 -11.98 10.89 14.77
C ASN A 116 -12.99 11.62 15.67
N SER A 117 -13.62 12.70 15.18
CA SER A 117 -14.63 13.38 15.98
C SER A 117 -15.82 12.46 16.28
N GLN A 118 -16.42 12.66 17.45
CA GLN A 118 -17.67 12.00 17.82
C GLN A 118 -18.86 12.48 16.97
N SER A 119 -18.78 13.71 16.44
CA SER A 119 -19.80 14.30 15.58
C SER A 119 -19.45 14.04 14.12
N CYS A 120 -20.37 13.40 13.38
CA CYS A 120 -20.19 13.23 11.94
C CYS A 120 -20.12 14.59 11.21
N TRP A 121 -20.77 15.63 11.74
CA TRP A 121 -20.71 16.97 11.15
C TRP A 121 -19.31 17.56 11.17
N ASP A 122 -18.50 17.25 12.18
CA ASP A 122 -17.15 17.77 12.29
C ASP A 122 -16.25 17.18 11.19
N PHE A 123 -16.46 15.89 10.85
CA PHE A 123 -15.80 15.26 9.72
C PHE A 123 -16.32 15.77 8.37
N MET A 124 -17.64 15.95 8.25
CA MET A 124 -18.29 16.36 7.00
C MET A 124 -18.09 17.84 6.65
N THR A 125 -17.93 18.73 7.64
CA THR A 125 -17.76 20.18 7.41
C THR A 125 -16.56 20.52 6.52
N PRO A 126 -15.32 20.07 6.82
CA PRO A 126 -14.18 20.36 5.95
C PRO A 126 -14.29 19.69 4.56
N ILE A 127 -14.96 18.54 4.47
CA ILE A 127 -15.25 17.87 3.19
C ILE A 127 -16.18 18.75 2.35
N TYR A 128 -17.26 19.25 2.94
CA TYR A 128 -18.23 20.11 2.27
C TYR A 128 -17.57 21.42 1.77
N GLU A 129 -16.74 22.05 2.60
CA GLU A 129 -15.98 23.25 2.21
C GLU A 129 -15.09 23.00 0.99
N LEU A 130 -14.41 21.86 0.93
CA LEU A 130 -13.59 21.48 -0.22
C LEU A 130 -14.42 21.08 -1.45
N GLU A 131 -15.55 20.41 -1.25
CA GLU A 131 -16.51 20.07 -2.30
C GLU A 131 -17.09 21.32 -2.98
N THR A 132 -17.38 22.38 -2.22
CA THR A 132 -17.85 23.65 -2.80
C THR A 132 -16.84 24.31 -3.73
N LYS A 133 -15.54 24.05 -3.54
CA LYS A 133 -14.45 24.52 -4.40
C LYS A 133 -14.18 23.58 -5.57
N ASN A 134 -14.35 22.27 -5.35
CA ASN A 134 -14.17 21.24 -6.37
C ASN A 134 -15.28 20.18 -6.26
N VAL A 135 -16.25 20.24 -7.18
CA VAL A 135 -17.44 19.37 -7.19
C VAL A 135 -17.12 17.87 -7.30
N ASN A 136 -15.91 17.52 -7.74
CA ASN A 136 -15.46 16.13 -7.84
C ASN A 136 -14.81 15.61 -6.55
N PHE A 137 -14.54 16.48 -5.58
CA PHE A 137 -13.82 16.14 -4.36
C PHE A 137 -14.49 14.98 -3.61
N TRP A 138 -15.77 15.12 -3.27
CA TRP A 138 -16.51 14.09 -2.53
C TRP A 138 -16.60 12.78 -3.31
N LYS A 139 -16.83 12.84 -4.63
CA LYS A 139 -16.91 11.65 -5.49
C LYS A 139 -15.63 10.81 -5.44
N ILE A 140 -14.47 11.46 -5.47
CA ILE A 140 -13.17 10.77 -5.41
C ILE A 140 -12.87 10.32 -3.98
N PHE A 141 -13.08 11.20 -3.01
CA PHE A 141 -12.75 10.94 -1.61
C PHE A 141 -13.61 9.81 -1.02
N SER A 142 -14.91 9.80 -1.27
CA SER A 142 -15.82 8.72 -0.83
C SER A 142 -15.44 7.35 -1.41
N TYR A 143 -14.98 7.31 -2.67
CA TYR A 143 -14.45 6.09 -3.27
C TYR A 143 -13.16 5.63 -2.58
N LEU A 144 -12.23 6.54 -2.32
CA LEU A 144 -11.00 6.25 -1.58
C LEU A 144 -11.30 5.69 -0.17
N LEU A 145 -12.30 6.25 0.52
CA LEU A 145 -12.71 5.79 1.85
C LEU A 145 -13.36 4.40 1.82
N SER A 146 -13.98 3.99 0.72
CA SER A 146 -14.76 2.74 0.63
C SER A 146 -14.09 1.61 -0.16
N CYS A 147 -13.07 1.88 -0.96
CA CYS A 147 -12.44 0.85 -1.81
C CYS A 147 -11.74 -0.26 -1.01
N ASP A 148 -11.64 -1.45 -1.57
CA ASP A 148 -10.81 -2.51 -0.98
C ASP A 148 -9.33 -2.23 -1.26
N LEU A 149 -8.52 -2.08 -0.21
CA LEU A 149 -7.10 -1.80 -0.35
C LEU A 149 -6.28 -3.06 -0.70
N GLY A 150 -6.86 -4.26 -0.61
CA GLY A 150 -6.20 -5.51 -0.98
C GLY A 150 -4.83 -5.70 -0.32
N TYR A 151 -4.73 -5.37 0.98
CA TYR A 151 -3.46 -5.38 1.71
C TYR A 151 -2.87 -6.80 1.79
N LEU A 152 -1.63 -6.93 1.33
CA LEU A 152 -0.81 -8.13 1.48
C LEU A 152 0.56 -7.70 1.99
N ARG A 153 1.06 -8.34 3.04
CA ARG A 153 2.41 -8.11 3.59
C ARG A 153 3.19 -9.41 3.67
N PHE A 154 4.47 -9.36 3.37
CA PHE A 154 5.46 -10.35 3.74
C PHE A 154 6.33 -9.80 4.88
N ASP A 155 6.60 -10.63 5.89
CA ASP A 155 7.49 -10.28 7.00
C ASP A 155 8.54 -11.38 7.24
N TYR A 156 9.77 -10.94 7.50
CA TYR A 156 10.86 -11.74 8.04
C TYR A 156 10.97 -11.45 9.55
N ASP A 157 10.32 -12.26 10.37
CA ASP A 157 10.22 -12.05 11.82
C ASP A 157 11.11 -13.04 12.60
N GLU A 158 12.42 -12.80 12.56
CA GLU A 158 13.39 -13.62 13.28
C GLU A 158 13.21 -13.55 14.79
N LYS A 159 12.90 -12.37 15.34
CA LYS A 159 12.72 -12.18 16.78
C LYS A 159 11.47 -12.92 17.28
N GLY A 160 10.33 -12.73 16.61
CA GLY A 160 9.09 -13.40 16.96
C GLY A 160 9.20 -14.93 16.84
N PHE A 161 9.92 -15.42 15.83
CA PHE A 161 10.22 -16.84 15.70
C PHE A 161 11.04 -17.39 16.87
N LEU A 162 12.12 -16.72 17.26
CA LEU A 162 12.95 -17.13 18.40
C LEU A 162 12.18 -17.12 19.72
N ASP A 163 11.34 -16.11 19.94
CA ASP A 163 10.51 -16.02 21.15
C ASP A 163 9.38 -17.05 21.16
N ALA A 164 8.84 -17.44 20.00
CA ALA A 164 7.91 -18.55 19.87
C ALA A 164 8.59 -19.91 20.08
N GLN A 165 9.82 -20.09 19.59
CA GLN A 165 10.65 -21.27 19.88
C GLN A 165 10.88 -21.44 21.39
N LYS A 166 11.27 -20.37 22.10
CA LYS A 166 11.45 -20.41 23.56
C LYS A 166 10.18 -20.81 24.30
N ARG A 167 9.01 -20.47 23.76
CA ARG A 167 7.68 -20.81 24.30
C ARG A 167 7.17 -22.17 23.81
N GLY A 168 7.95 -22.93 23.04
CA GLY A 168 7.54 -24.24 22.50
C GLY A 168 6.45 -24.16 21.43
N THR A 169 6.21 -22.99 20.84
CA THR A 169 5.11 -22.75 19.87
C THR A 169 5.58 -22.10 18.55
N PRO A 170 6.66 -22.60 17.91
CA PRO A 170 7.26 -21.97 16.73
C PRO A 170 6.30 -21.81 15.53
N HIS A 171 5.28 -22.67 15.43
CA HIS A 171 4.28 -22.61 14.36
C HIS A 171 3.31 -21.42 14.47
N ILE A 172 3.19 -20.79 15.64
CA ILE A 172 2.33 -19.62 15.83
C ILE A 172 2.98 -18.37 15.21
N HIS A 173 4.32 -18.33 15.17
CA HIS A 173 5.08 -17.23 14.57
C HIS A 173 6.15 -17.76 13.62
N PRO A 174 5.76 -18.19 12.40
CA PRO A 174 6.72 -18.62 11.40
C PRO A 174 7.71 -17.50 11.04
N LYS A 175 8.99 -17.86 10.88
CA LYS A 175 10.08 -16.92 10.52
C LYS A 175 9.78 -16.11 9.26
N HIS A 176 9.15 -16.76 8.28
CA HIS A 176 8.69 -16.15 7.05
C HIS A 176 7.18 -16.31 6.98
N HIS A 177 6.44 -15.22 6.78
CA HIS A 177 4.99 -15.32 6.67
C HIS A 177 4.40 -14.21 5.81
N LEU A 178 3.22 -14.51 5.26
CA LEU A 178 2.34 -13.55 4.61
C LEU A 178 1.22 -13.18 5.58
N ASP A 179 1.00 -11.89 5.74
CA ASP A 179 -0.16 -11.32 6.43
C ASP A 179 -1.14 -10.78 5.39
N ILE A 180 -2.36 -11.30 5.42
CA ILE A 180 -3.47 -10.88 4.56
C ILE A 180 -4.42 -10.04 5.40
N ASN A 181 -4.93 -8.95 4.81
CA ASN A 181 -5.74 -7.91 5.46
C ASN A 181 -4.98 -7.14 6.55
N PHE A 182 -5.19 -5.83 6.59
CA PHE A 182 -4.49 -4.95 7.53
C PHE A 182 -5.15 -4.92 8.92
N SER A 183 -6.49 -4.93 8.96
CA SER A 183 -7.26 -4.83 10.21
C SER A 183 -7.10 -6.09 11.07
N ASN A 184 -6.79 -5.89 12.35
CA ASN A 184 -6.58 -6.96 13.33
C ASN A 184 -7.75 -7.95 13.45
N SER A 185 -8.99 -7.51 13.23
CA SER A 185 -10.17 -8.38 13.31
C SER A 185 -10.36 -9.31 12.10
N SER A 186 -9.70 -9.00 10.98
CA SER A 186 -9.83 -9.69 9.70
C SER A 186 -8.53 -10.32 9.21
N THR A 187 -7.42 -10.02 9.89
CA THR A 187 -6.08 -10.44 9.48
C THR A 187 -5.90 -11.93 9.72
N PHE A 188 -5.26 -12.60 8.77
CA PHE A 188 -4.82 -13.97 8.93
C PHE A 188 -3.46 -14.15 8.27
N LYS A 189 -2.74 -15.18 8.73
CA LYS A 189 -1.34 -15.40 8.36
C LYS A 189 -1.16 -16.73 7.67
N SER A 190 -0.26 -16.78 6.69
CA SER A 190 0.24 -18.02 6.11
C SER A 190 1.75 -18.09 6.26
N GLY A 191 2.26 -19.15 6.90
CA GLY A 191 3.70 -19.39 7.00
C GLY A 191 4.29 -19.77 5.64
N LEU A 192 5.55 -19.42 5.43
CA LEU A 192 6.35 -19.78 4.25
C LEU A 192 7.57 -20.59 4.70
N ILE A 193 7.98 -21.56 3.89
CA ILE A 193 9.13 -22.43 4.17
C ILE A 193 10.46 -21.66 4.04
N LYS A 194 10.51 -20.69 3.13
CA LYS A 194 11.70 -19.89 2.80
C LYS A 194 11.36 -18.40 2.67
N LYS A 195 12.39 -17.56 2.74
CA LYS A 195 12.30 -16.15 2.31
C LYS A 195 11.95 -16.12 0.82
N ILE A 196 11.02 -15.26 0.45
CA ILE A 196 10.68 -14.98 -0.94
C ILE A 196 11.38 -13.70 -1.40
N SER A 197 11.70 -13.63 -2.68
CA SER A 197 12.20 -12.44 -3.35
C SER A 197 11.10 -11.40 -3.57
N GLN A 198 11.49 -10.16 -3.87
CA GLN A 198 10.54 -9.10 -4.25
C GLN A 198 9.71 -9.50 -5.48
N GLN A 199 10.32 -10.19 -6.46
CA GLN A 199 9.61 -10.65 -7.64
C GLN A 199 8.65 -11.81 -7.32
N GLU A 200 9.06 -12.80 -6.51
CA GLU A 200 8.15 -13.84 -6.03
C GLU A 200 6.94 -13.23 -5.29
N PHE A 201 7.14 -12.13 -4.55
CA PHE A 201 6.04 -11.43 -3.87
C PHE A 201 5.07 -10.73 -4.84
N ILE A 202 5.57 -10.11 -5.92
CA ILE A 202 4.71 -9.55 -6.99
C ILE A 202 3.91 -10.67 -7.65
N ASP A 203 4.56 -11.80 -7.94
CA ASP A 203 3.95 -12.92 -8.65
C ASP A 203 2.81 -13.58 -7.86
N ILE A 204 2.78 -13.47 -6.51
CA ILE A 204 1.68 -14.00 -5.67
C ILE A 204 0.33 -13.36 -6.05
N VAL A 205 0.33 -12.06 -6.37
CA VAL A 205 -0.90 -11.29 -6.65
C VAL A 205 -1.13 -11.04 -8.14
N ASP A 206 -0.19 -11.44 -9.00
CA ASP A 206 -0.33 -11.35 -10.45
C ASP A 206 -1.25 -12.45 -10.99
N ASN A 207 -2.39 -12.04 -11.57
CA ASN A 207 -3.40 -12.96 -12.11
C ASN A 207 -2.96 -13.72 -13.37
N LYS A 208 -1.86 -13.31 -14.01
CA LYS A 208 -1.30 -13.99 -15.18
C LYS A 208 -0.29 -15.08 -14.80
N LYS A 209 0.14 -15.14 -13.54
CA LYS A 209 1.08 -16.15 -13.04
C LYS A 209 0.36 -17.42 -12.57
N LYS A 210 1.11 -18.52 -12.54
CA LYS A 210 0.64 -19.76 -11.91
C LYS A 210 0.38 -19.50 -10.43
N ARG A 211 -0.70 -20.06 -9.91
CA ARG A 211 -1.09 -19.87 -8.50
C ARG A 211 -0.14 -20.62 -7.59
N TRP A 212 0.19 -19.98 -6.48
CA TRP A 212 0.93 -20.60 -5.39
C TRP A 212 0.00 -21.57 -4.68
N PHE A 213 0.49 -22.79 -4.46
CA PHE A 213 -0.21 -23.76 -3.65
C PHE A 213 0.25 -23.60 -2.19
N LEU A 214 -0.70 -23.67 -1.26
CA LEU A 214 -0.40 -23.62 0.18
C LEU A 214 0.39 -24.86 0.65
N LYS A 215 0.31 -25.95 -0.11
CA LYS A 215 1.02 -27.21 0.09
C LYS A 215 1.24 -27.83 -1.27
N ASP A 216 2.44 -28.36 -1.52
CA ASP A 216 2.71 -29.11 -2.75
C ASP A 216 1.72 -30.27 -2.92
N GLU A 217 1.23 -30.47 -4.14
CA GLU A 217 0.54 -31.69 -4.54
C GLU A 217 1.53 -32.86 -4.34
N ARG A 218 1.23 -33.73 -3.37
CA ARG A 218 1.95 -35.00 -3.20
C ARG A 218 1.40 -36.02 -4.17
#